data_AF-F8CPV4-F1
#
_entry.id   AF-F8CPV4-F1
#
_cell.length_a   1.000
_cell.length_b   1.000
_cell.length_c   1.000
_cell.angle_alpha   90.00
_cell.angle_beta   90.00
_cell.angle_gamma   90.00
#
_symmetry.space_group_name_H-M   'P 1'
#
loop_
_entity.id
_entity.type
_entity.pdbx_description
1 polymer ?
#
loop_
_entity_poly.entity_id
_entity_poly.type
_entity_poly.pdbx_seq_one_letter_code
_entity_poly.pdbx_strand_id
1 'polypeptide(L)'
;MSGVAAALAFVAVPGKAFAQPSPDLTLVECSQGNQRQDYAPAISLFARFTTVTGTGQLSSCRAPSDPGLAFGSFTIIGASSASCLVSSLSTQNTVTWNDGSESTIDFIGGVDVRPPGTTMVTVLGRVSGGRYEGALAIKTMDVSAIPGVTRCLLSGVRSANANISLTLRRLF
;
A
#
# COMPACT_ATOMS: atom_id res chain seq x y z
N MET A 1 64.00 -29.03 -39.87
CA MET A 1 62.81 -28.29 -40.34
C MET A 1 61.60 -29.17 -40.14
N SER A 2 60.45 -28.56 -39.85
CA SER A 2 59.11 -29.14 -39.61
C SER A 2 58.75 -29.44 -38.15
N GLY A 3 58.14 -28.43 -37.50
CA GLY A 3 57.31 -28.59 -36.31
C GLY A 3 55.83 -28.64 -36.74
N VAL A 4 55.06 -29.53 -36.10
CA VAL A 4 53.62 -29.69 -36.33
C VAL A 4 52.88 -28.98 -35.20
N ALA A 5 52.08 -27.97 -35.54
CA ALA A 5 51.20 -27.28 -34.60
C ALA A 5 49.83 -27.97 -34.57
N ALA A 6 49.43 -28.47 -33.40
CA ALA A 6 48.08 -29.02 -33.17
C ALA A 6 47.20 -27.93 -32.54
N ALA A 7 46.18 -27.49 -33.28
CA ALA A 7 45.17 -26.57 -32.78
C ALA A 7 44.09 -27.33 -32.00
N LEU A 8 43.94 -27.02 -30.70
CA LEU A 8 42.84 -27.50 -29.86
C LEU A 8 41.63 -26.59 -30.03
N ALA A 9 40.55 -27.12 -30.60
CA ALA A 9 39.26 -26.44 -30.69
C ALA A 9 38.50 -26.59 -29.35
N PHE A 10 38.28 -25.48 -28.65
CA PHE A 10 37.37 -25.41 -27.50
C PHE A 10 35.91 -25.42 -27.98
N VAL A 11 35.15 -26.45 -27.62
CA VAL A 11 33.70 -26.49 -27.83
C VAL A 11 33.04 -25.68 -26.70
N ALA A 12 32.51 -24.51 -27.03
CA ALA A 12 31.71 -23.71 -26.10
C ALA A 12 30.33 -24.37 -25.91
N VAL A 13 30.08 -24.95 -24.74
CA VAL A 13 28.75 -25.43 -24.35
C VAL A 13 27.93 -24.21 -23.91
N PRO A 14 26.74 -23.97 -24.48
CA PRO A 14 25.87 -22.88 -24.03
C PRO A 14 25.35 -23.21 -22.62
N GLY A 15 25.94 -22.55 -21.62
CA GLY A 15 25.47 -22.61 -20.24
C GLY A 15 24.06 -22.05 -20.16
N LYS A 16 23.10 -22.88 -19.75
CA LYS A 16 21.77 -22.42 -19.35
C LYS A 16 21.95 -21.51 -18.14
N ALA A 17 21.81 -20.21 -18.34
CA ALA A 17 21.68 -19.26 -17.24
C ALA A 17 20.39 -19.61 -16.49
N PHE A 18 20.52 -20.21 -15.30
CA PHE A 18 19.39 -20.33 -14.39
C PHE A 18 19.07 -18.92 -13.92
N ALA A 19 17.91 -18.40 -14.33
CA ALA A 19 17.35 -17.22 -13.70
C ALA A 19 17.12 -17.55 -12.22
N GLN A 20 17.95 -17.00 -11.33
CA GLN A 20 17.69 -17.07 -9.91
C GLN A 20 16.32 -16.41 -9.67
N PRO A 21 15.41 -17.04 -8.91
CA PRO A 21 14.22 -16.35 -8.46
C PRO A 21 14.66 -15.05 -7.77
N SER A 22 14.17 -13.92 -8.26
CA SER A 22 14.33 -12.66 -7.53
C SER A 22 13.85 -12.88 -6.09
N PRO A 23 14.59 -12.45 -5.06
CA PRO A 23 14.12 -12.57 -3.68
C PRO A 23 12.71 -11.99 -3.60
N ASP A 24 11.78 -12.73 -3.00
CA ASP A 24 10.43 -12.22 -2.78
C ASP A 24 10.55 -11.02 -1.83
N LEU A 25 10.37 -9.83 -2.39
CA LEU A 25 10.43 -8.59 -1.64
C LEU A 25 9.17 -8.37 -0.80
N THR A 26 8.16 -9.23 -0.93
CA THR A 26 6.90 -9.13 -0.20
C THR A 26 7.10 -9.56 1.25
N LEU A 27 6.90 -8.63 2.17
CA LEU A 27 6.94 -8.89 3.60
C LEU A 27 5.60 -9.37 4.11
N VAL A 28 4.54 -8.68 3.68
CA VAL A 28 3.16 -8.96 4.03
C VAL A 28 2.28 -8.61 2.86
N GLU A 29 1.29 -9.46 2.60
CA GLU A 29 0.17 -9.16 1.72
C GLU A 29 -1.13 -9.46 2.45
N CYS A 30 -1.98 -8.43 2.60
CA CYS A 30 -3.35 -8.54 3.06
C CYS A 30 -4.25 -8.18 1.89
N SER A 31 -4.85 -9.20 1.26
CA SER A 31 -5.68 -9.03 0.06
C SER A 31 -7.06 -8.45 0.35
N GLN A 32 -7.48 -8.46 1.62
CA GLN A 32 -8.79 -7.99 2.05
C GLN A 32 -8.68 -7.10 3.29
N GLY A 33 -9.64 -6.21 3.42
CA GLY A 33 -9.73 -5.30 4.53
C GLY A 33 -10.82 -4.27 4.32
N ASN A 34 -11.12 -3.54 5.38
CA ASN A 34 -12.04 -2.42 5.36
C ASN A 34 -11.47 -1.27 6.19
N GLN A 35 -11.97 -0.08 5.91
CA GLN A 35 -11.71 1.08 6.74
C GLN A 35 -12.91 2.00 6.76
N ARG A 36 -13.01 2.74 7.86
CA ARG A 36 -13.86 3.89 8.03
C ARG A 36 -12.99 5.09 8.37
N GLN A 37 -13.28 6.20 7.71
CA GLN A 37 -12.67 7.50 7.99
C GLN A 37 -13.76 8.52 8.29
N ASP A 38 -13.47 9.42 9.22
CA ASP A 38 -14.29 10.55 9.61
C ASP A 38 -13.48 11.85 9.41
N TYR A 39 -14.18 12.89 8.97
CA TYR A 39 -13.61 14.17 8.52
C TYR A 39 -14.14 15.33 9.36
N ALA A 40 -13.23 16.13 9.92
CA ALA A 40 -13.56 17.32 10.70
C ALA A 40 -12.72 18.54 10.26
N PRO A 41 -13.32 19.56 9.62
CA PRO A 41 -14.71 19.63 9.16
C PRO A 41 -15.02 18.61 8.05
N ALA A 42 -16.30 18.44 7.70
CA ALA A 42 -16.69 17.62 6.55
C ALA A 42 -15.89 18.01 5.32
N ILE A 43 -15.52 17.11 4.40
CA ILE A 43 -14.90 17.51 3.13
C ILE A 43 -15.95 18.02 2.14
N SER A 44 -15.58 18.93 1.23
CA SER A 44 -16.46 19.48 0.19
C SER A 44 -15.79 19.44 -1.17
N LEU A 45 -16.45 19.95 -2.20
CA LEU A 45 -15.85 20.13 -3.52
C LEU A 45 -14.54 20.96 -3.47
N PHE A 46 -14.54 22.05 -2.69
CA PHE A 46 -13.35 22.87 -2.49
C PHE A 46 -12.49 22.33 -1.36
N ALA A 47 -11.17 22.42 -1.56
CA ALA A 47 -10.18 21.96 -0.59
C ALA A 47 -10.21 22.83 0.66
N ARG A 48 -10.12 22.17 1.83
CA ARG A 48 -10.00 22.83 3.12
C ARG A 48 -9.21 21.99 4.09
N PHE A 49 -8.54 22.65 5.02
CA PHE A 49 -7.82 21.96 6.08
C PHE A 49 -8.78 21.12 6.91
N THR A 50 -8.52 19.82 6.94
CA THR A 50 -9.41 18.80 7.51
C THR A 50 -8.61 17.81 8.33
N THR A 51 -9.08 17.56 9.54
CA THR A 51 -8.61 16.47 10.38
C THR A 51 -9.31 15.19 9.96
N VAL A 52 -8.54 14.12 9.87
CA VAL A 52 -8.99 12.78 9.49
C VAL A 52 -8.70 11.86 10.65
N THR A 53 -9.72 11.15 11.09
CA THR A 53 -9.60 10.05 12.05
C THR A 53 -10.26 8.81 11.48
N GLY A 54 -9.81 7.63 11.84
CA GLY A 54 -10.42 6.43 11.32
C GLY A 54 -9.93 5.15 11.97
N THR A 55 -10.60 4.07 11.61
CA THR A 55 -10.25 2.72 12.02
C THR A 55 -10.45 1.77 10.86
N GLY A 56 -9.82 0.60 10.93
CA GLY A 56 -10.02 -0.45 9.95
C GLY A 56 -9.45 -1.79 10.38
N GLN A 57 -9.68 -2.77 9.51
CA GLN A 57 -9.20 -4.13 9.68
C GLN A 57 -8.59 -4.62 8.37
N LEU A 58 -7.52 -5.39 8.49
CA LEU A 58 -6.86 -6.15 7.44
C LEU A 58 -7.11 -7.62 7.72
N SER A 59 -7.43 -8.39 6.69
CA SER A 59 -7.69 -9.82 6.77
C SER A 59 -7.06 -10.55 5.59
N SER A 60 -7.05 -11.88 5.66
CA SER A 60 -6.38 -12.72 4.67
C SER A 60 -4.91 -12.33 4.49
N CYS A 61 -4.25 -11.91 5.58
CA CYS A 61 -2.86 -11.54 5.56
C CYS A 61 -1.98 -12.78 5.44
N ARG A 62 -0.87 -12.67 4.70
CA ARG A 62 0.15 -13.69 4.54
C ARG A 62 1.52 -13.02 4.60
N ALA A 63 2.44 -13.60 5.35
CA ALA A 63 3.84 -13.18 5.39
C ALA A 63 4.72 -14.41 5.13
N PRO A 64 5.61 -14.40 4.13
CA PRO A 64 6.49 -15.53 3.85
C PRO A 64 7.37 -15.94 5.03
N SER A 65 7.79 -14.97 5.84
CA SER A 65 8.62 -15.19 7.04
C SER A 65 7.82 -15.49 8.31
N ASP A 66 6.49 -15.39 8.28
CA ASP A 66 5.63 -15.63 9.43
C ASP A 66 4.28 -16.22 9.01
N PRO A 67 4.17 -17.57 8.98
CA PRO A 67 2.93 -18.26 8.65
C PRO A 67 1.77 -18.00 9.63
N GLY A 68 2.05 -17.50 10.84
CA GLY A 68 1.05 -17.22 11.86
C GLY A 68 0.36 -15.87 11.70
N LEU A 69 0.87 -14.98 10.84
CA LEU A 69 0.26 -13.70 10.54
C LEU A 69 -1.00 -13.90 9.69
N ALA A 70 -2.14 -13.41 10.16
CA ALA A 70 -3.45 -13.65 9.54
C ALA A 70 -4.31 -12.39 9.38
N PHE A 71 -4.21 -11.43 10.30
CA PHE A 71 -5.01 -10.21 10.30
C PHE A 71 -4.32 -9.09 11.08
N GLY A 72 -4.84 -7.87 10.95
CA GLY A 72 -4.42 -6.72 11.75
C GLY A 72 -5.56 -5.72 11.88
N SER A 73 -5.60 -4.98 12.98
CA SER A 73 -6.48 -3.83 13.15
C SER A 73 -5.65 -2.56 13.06
N PHE A 74 -6.23 -1.45 12.63
CA PHE A 74 -5.48 -0.21 12.56
C PHE A 74 -6.31 1.03 12.86
N THR A 75 -5.62 2.05 13.32
CA THR A 75 -6.15 3.42 13.48
C THR A 75 -5.53 4.32 12.43
N ILE A 76 -6.21 5.43 12.13
CA ILE A 76 -5.80 6.43 11.14
C ILE A 76 -5.90 7.79 11.81
N ILE A 77 -4.83 8.58 11.72
CA ILE A 77 -4.83 9.98 12.15
C ILE A 77 -4.10 10.81 11.10
N GLY A 78 -4.65 11.96 10.73
CA GLY A 78 -3.99 12.91 9.85
C GLY A 78 -4.67 14.26 9.85
N ALA A 79 -3.97 15.27 9.35
CA ALA A 79 -4.55 16.59 9.13
C ALA A 79 -3.90 17.23 7.91
N SER A 80 -4.69 17.52 6.88
CA SER A 80 -4.20 18.15 5.66
C SER A 80 -5.33 18.80 4.86
N SER A 81 -4.98 19.50 3.77
CA SER A 81 -5.97 20.04 2.84
C SER A 81 -6.69 18.91 2.12
N ALA A 82 -8.00 18.81 2.29
CA ALA A 82 -8.84 17.73 1.78
C ALA A 82 -9.97 18.27 0.92
N SER A 83 -10.28 17.60 -0.19
CA SER A 83 -11.51 17.81 -0.94
C SER A 83 -12.09 16.49 -1.44
N CYS A 84 -13.32 16.50 -1.93
CA CYS A 84 -13.86 15.32 -2.61
C CYS A 84 -13.15 14.99 -3.93
N LEU A 85 -12.44 15.95 -4.53
CA LEU A 85 -11.71 15.77 -5.79
C LEU A 85 -10.24 15.39 -5.55
N VAL A 86 -9.72 15.71 -4.37
CA VAL A 86 -8.33 15.50 -3.97
C VAL A 86 -8.34 14.81 -2.61
N SER A 87 -8.23 13.48 -2.63
CA SER A 87 -8.23 12.64 -1.44
C SER A 87 -6.83 12.29 -0.93
N SER A 88 -5.78 12.97 -1.43
CA SER A 88 -4.38 12.73 -1.07
C SER A 88 -4.06 13.31 0.32
N LEU A 89 -4.60 12.66 1.36
CA LEU A 89 -4.40 13.05 2.75
C LEU A 89 -3.15 12.38 3.30
N SER A 90 -2.26 13.18 3.87
CA SER A 90 -1.17 12.65 4.66
C SER A 90 -1.76 12.05 5.93
N THR A 91 -1.54 10.75 6.15
CA THR A 91 -2.08 10.03 7.31
C THR A 91 -1.01 9.12 7.90
N GLN A 92 -1.04 9.00 9.22
CA GLN A 92 -0.31 7.99 9.96
C GLN A 92 -1.30 6.90 10.36
N ASN A 93 -0.95 5.66 10.03
CA ASN A 93 -1.73 4.49 10.40
C ASN A 93 -0.92 3.64 11.39
N THR A 94 -1.51 3.34 12.54
CA THR A 94 -0.91 2.38 13.48
C THR A 94 -1.63 1.06 13.33
N VAL A 95 -0.93 0.04 12.86
CA VAL A 95 -1.44 -1.32 12.68
C VAL A 95 -1.01 -2.18 13.85
N THR A 96 -1.97 -2.79 14.55
CA THR A 96 -1.75 -3.84 15.54
C THR A 96 -2.08 -5.19 14.91
N TRP A 97 -1.07 -6.04 14.77
CA TRP A 97 -1.18 -7.37 14.15
C TRP A 97 -1.77 -8.41 15.11
N ASN A 98 -2.18 -9.57 14.58
CA ASN A 98 -2.81 -10.62 15.39
C ASN A 98 -1.90 -11.26 16.45
N ASP A 99 -0.58 -11.09 16.34
CA ASP A 99 0.40 -11.51 17.35
C ASP A 99 0.68 -10.43 18.42
N GLY A 100 -0.01 -9.29 18.34
CA GLY A 100 0.15 -8.15 19.25
C GLY A 100 1.29 -7.20 18.90
N SER A 101 2.09 -7.50 17.87
CA SER A 101 3.11 -6.57 17.37
C SER A 101 2.47 -5.38 16.63
N GLU A 102 3.22 -4.28 16.51
CA GLU A 102 2.70 -3.06 15.87
C GLU A 102 3.60 -2.54 14.76
N SER A 103 2.99 -1.93 13.74
CA SER A 103 3.65 -1.17 12.68
C SER A 103 3.06 0.23 12.61
N THR A 104 3.90 1.25 12.54
CA THR A 104 3.48 2.62 12.22
C THR A 104 3.77 2.90 10.75
N ILE A 105 2.76 3.33 10.00
CA ILE A 105 2.85 3.56 8.55
C ILE A 105 2.47 5.00 8.24
N ASP A 106 3.40 5.76 7.69
CA ASP A 106 3.15 7.10 7.20
C ASP A 106 2.82 7.04 5.70
N PHE A 107 1.57 7.35 5.36
CA PHE A 107 1.13 7.51 3.99
C PHE A 107 1.27 8.97 3.60
N ILE A 108 2.16 9.22 2.64
CA ILE A 108 2.27 10.50 1.94
C ILE A 108 1.30 10.45 0.76
N GLY A 109 0.52 11.52 0.60
CA GLY A 109 -0.69 11.58 -0.23
C GLY A 109 -0.67 10.69 -1.48
N GLY A 110 -1.72 9.88 -1.63
CA GLY A 110 -1.79 8.87 -2.69
C GLY A 110 -1.65 9.49 -4.07
N VAL A 111 -0.80 8.89 -4.89
CA VAL A 111 -0.88 9.08 -6.34
C VAL A 111 -2.21 8.47 -6.73
N ASP A 112 -3.23 9.30 -6.96
CA ASP A 112 -4.52 8.87 -7.50
C ASP A 112 -4.29 8.40 -8.94
N VAL A 113 -3.74 7.20 -9.09
CA VAL A 113 -3.74 6.48 -10.36
C VAL A 113 -5.16 5.96 -10.52
N ARG A 114 -6.03 6.83 -11.02
CA ARG A 114 -7.38 6.45 -11.42
C ARG A 114 -7.40 6.18 -12.91
N PRO A 115 -7.35 4.91 -13.36
CA PRO A 115 -7.77 4.60 -14.71
C PRO A 115 -9.17 5.19 -14.96
N PRO A 116 -9.42 5.84 -16.10
CA PRO A 116 -10.75 6.36 -16.43
C PRO A 116 -11.82 5.28 -16.26
N GLY A 117 -12.85 5.56 -15.45
CA GLY A 117 -13.94 4.61 -15.17
C GLY A 117 -13.70 3.63 -14.02
N THR A 118 -12.61 3.77 -13.25
CA THR A 118 -12.36 2.93 -12.07
C THR A 118 -12.50 3.71 -10.76
N THR A 119 -12.88 3.01 -9.70
CA THR A 119 -13.07 3.54 -8.33
C THR A 119 -11.93 3.14 -7.39
N MET A 120 -10.79 2.72 -7.92
CA MET A 120 -9.64 2.28 -7.13
C MET A 120 -8.63 3.42 -6.97
N VAL A 121 -8.19 3.64 -5.74
CA VAL A 121 -7.13 4.61 -5.40
C VAL A 121 -5.99 3.86 -4.72
N THR A 122 -4.77 4.02 -5.22
CA THR A 122 -3.56 3.47 -4.58
C THR A 122 -2.80 4.57 -3.85
N VAL A 123 -2.44 4.30 -2.60
CA VAL A 123 -1.67 5.19 -1.75
C VAL A 123 -0.37 4.51 -1.40
N LEU A 124 0.73 5.25 -1.51
CA LEU A 124 2.05 4.80 -1.14
C LEU A 124 2.44 5.39 0.22
N GLY A 125 3.11 4.60 1.03
CA GLY A 125 3.60 5.02 2.33
C GLY A 125 4.86 4.27 2.70
N ARG A 126 5.38 4.57 3.89
CA ARG A 126 6.52 3.88 4.47
C ARG A 126 6.19 3.46 5.88
N VAL A 127 6.61 2.26 6.25
CA VAL A 127 6.59 1.84 7.65
C VAL A 127 7.69 2.61 8.38
N SER A 128 7.30 3.56 9.22
CA SER A 128 8.22 4.47 9.92
C SER A 128 8.68 3.95 11.28
N GLY A 129 8.03 2.92 11.82
CA GLY A 129 8.46 2.28 13.06
C GLY A 129 7.80 0.93 13.33
N GLY A 130 8.44 0.14 14.17
CA GLY A 130 7.93 -1.14 14.65
C GLY A 130 8.18 -2.30 13.68
N ARG A 131 7.27 -3.26 13.66
CA ARG A 131 7.36 -4.42 12.77
C ARG A 131 7.37 -3.97 11.31
N TYR A 132 8.25 -4.56 10.50
CA TYR A 132 8.44 -4.20 9.08
C TYR A 132 8.94 -2.77 8.83
N GLU A 133 9.58 -2.14 9.82
CA GLU A 133 10.18 -0.81 9.65
C GLU A 133 11.04 -0.71 8.39
N GLY A 134 10.91 0.42 7.69
CA GLY A 134 11.61 0.70 6.44
C GLY A 134 10.92 0.13 5.20
N ALA A 135 9.90 -0.72 5.35
CA ALA A 135 9.16 -1.25 4.21
C ALA A 135 8.35 -0.18 3.46
N LEU A 136 8.22 -0.36 2.16
CA LEU A 136 7.24 0.34 1.33
C LEU A 136 5.85 -0.23 1.62
N ALA A 137 4.91 0.64 1.97
CA ALA A 137 3.51 0.29 2.11
C ALA A 137 2.74 0.70 0.86
N ILE A 138 2.01 -0.25 0.27
CA ILE A 138 1.13 -0.03 -0.88
C ILE A 138 -0.28 -0.38 -0.43
N LYS A 139 -1.14 0.63 -0.34
CA LYS A 139 -2.53 0.47 0.07
C LYS A 139 -3.44 0.81 -1.09
N THR A 140 -4.29 -0.12 -1.50
CA THR A 140 -5.31 0.14 -2.53
C THR A 140 -6.68 0.20 -1.87
N MET A 141 -7.53 1.12 -2.31
CA MET A 141 -8.82 1.40 -1.71
C MET A 141 -9.87 1.50 -2.79
N ASP A 142 -10.98 0.78 -2.64
CA ASP A 142 -12.18 1.00 -3.45
C ASP A 142 -13.01 2.13 -2.83
N VAL A 143 -13.06 3.25 -3.53
CA VAL A 143 -13.78 4.46 -3.14
C VAL A 143 -15.14 4.59 -3.81
N SER A 144 -15.68 3.50 -4.39
CA SER A 144 -17.02 3.45 -4.99
C SER A 144 -18.13 3.89 -4.02
N ALA A 145 -17.93 3.66 -2.73
CA ALA A 145 -18.88 4.02 -1.66
C ALA A 145 -18.73 5.48 -1.17
N ILE A 146 -17.73 6.24 -1.64
CA ILE A 146 -17.62 7.66 -1.28
C ILE A 146 -18.78 8.42 -1.96
N PRO A 147 -19.53 9.25 -1.20
CA PRO A 147 -20.66 9.97 -1.77
C PRO A 147 -20.27 10.76 -3.01
N GLY A 148 -21.03 10.56 -4.09
CA GLY A 148 -20.78 11.25 -5.36
C GLY A 148 -20.84 12.78 -5.23
N VAL A 149 -20.43 13.45 -6.32
CA VAL A 149 -20.32 14.91 -6.45
C VAL A 149 -21.47 15.71 -5.82
N THR A 150 -22.71 15.20 -5.87
CA THR A 150 -23.88 15.87 -5.28
C THR A 150 -23.79 16.05 -3.77
N ARG A 151 -23.34 15.03 -3.01
CA ARG A 151 -23.16 15.21 -1.54
C ARG A 151 -21.98 16.12 -1.23
N CYS A 152 -20.94 16.08 -2.07
CA CYS A 152 -19.79 16.98 -1.96
C CYS A 152 -20.11 18.45 -2.24
N LEU A 153 -21.10 18.71 -3.11
CA LEU A 153 -21.60 20.05 -3.44
C LEU A 153 -22.55 20.60 -2.38
N LEU A 154 -23.41 19.77 -1.78
CA LEU A 154 -24.49 20.22 -0.89
C LEU A 154 -24.08 20.24 0.58
N SER A 155 -23.94 19.05 1.18
CA SER A 155 -23.81 18.89 2.64
C SER A 155 -22.40 18.56 3.12
N GLY A 156 -21.50 18.24 2.19
CA GLY A 156 -20.17 17.73 2.49
C GLY A 156 -20.19 16.28 2.97
N VAL A 157 -19.01 15.67 2.98
CA VAL A 157 -18.83 14.28 3.43
C VAL A 157 -18.13 14.29 4.78
N ARG A 158 -18.83 13.80 5.81
CA ARG A 158 -18.29 13.69 7.18
C ARG A 158 -17.63 12.35 7.45
N SER A 159 -17.98 11.32 6.67
CA SER A 159 -17.43 9.99 6.83
C SER A 159 -17.46 9.21 5.54
N ALA A 160 -16.50 8.33 5.33
CA ALA A 160 -16.42 7.42 4.21
C ALA A 160 -16.02 6.02 4.68
N ASN A 161 -16.49 4.99 3.96
CA ASN A 161 -16.02 3.63 4.12
C ASN A 161 -15.40 3.17 2.80
N ALA A 162 -14.39 2.32 2.88
CA ALA A 162 -13.74 1.72 1.72
C ALA A 162 -13.29 0.30 2.03
N ASN A 163 -13.39 -0.57 1.02
CA ASN A 163 -12.67 -1.84 1.03
C ASN A 163 -11.22 -1.57 0.64
N ILE A 164 -10.28 -2.27 1.29
CA ILE A 164 -8.85 -2.01 1.09
C ILE A 164 -8.06 -3.30 0.93
N SER A 165 -6.88 -3.17 0.33
CA SER A 165 -5.79 -4.14 0.45
C SER A 165 -4.51 -3.42 0.88
N LEU A 166 -3.58 -4.16 1.49
CA LEU A 166 -2.29 -3.65 1.91
C LEU A 166 -1.19 -4.64 1.54
N THR A 167 -0.14 -4.14 0.93
CA THR A 167 1.10 -4.89 0.69
C THR A 167 2.27 -4.13 1.29
N LEU A 168 3.11 -4.83 2.07
CA LEU A 168 4.37 -4.31 2.57
C LEU A 168 5.51 -4.97 1.80
N ARG A 169 6.43 -4.17 1.28
CA ARG A 169 7.59 -4.67 0.52
C ARG A 169 8.91 -4.14 1.07
N ARG A 170 9.95 -4.97 1.04
CA ARG A 170 11.31 -4.52 1.29
C ARG A 170 11.76 -3.56 0.19
N LEU A 171 12.42 -2.48 0.62
CA LEU A 171 13.16 -1.60 -0.25
C LEU A 171 14.61 -2.09 -0.26
N PHE A 172 14.93 -2.90 -1.28
CA PHE A 172 16.24 -3.53 -1.54
C PHE A 172 16.65 -4.65 -0.57
#